data_AF-A0A3D4T1X8-F1
#
_entry.id   AF-A0A3D4T1X8-F1
#
_cell.length_a   1.000
_cell.length_b   1.000
_cell.length_c   1.000
_cell.angle_alpha   90.00
_cell.angle_beta   90.00
_cell.angle_gamma   90.00
#
_symmetry.space_group_name_H-M   'P 1'
#
loop_
_entity.id
_entity.type
_entity.pdbx_description
1 polymer ?
#
loop_
_entity_poly.entity_id
_entity_poly.type
_entity_poly.pdbx_seq_one_letter_code
_entity_poly.pdbx_strand_id
1 'polypeptide(L)'
;MKTSHIVSLSASVLLVGGLAAAGISAELSAQHDREGTVRDIVAAVAPGSDTAGIDVHGRPLFLSDKGTVSTAYVNVTADEKNSQWIIQDYRDKVIGLLDIIVPVTLPGGPAAQPAPVPDTTDGSFTDRGRFNGAEVVYAATLDGGVLTVTADGVPVATVDLPGVTTADTLHTYVGEGGVSVNLQARHLTV
;
A
#
# COMPACT_ATOMS: atom_id res chain seq x y z
N MET A 1 -6.89 13.29 -63.63
CA MET A 1 -7.29 12.44 -62.49
C MET A 1 -6.04 12.00 -61.75
N LYS A 2 -5.78 12.50 -60.52
CA LYS A 2 -4.84 11.97 -59.49
C LYS A 2 -4.53 13.06 -58.45
N THR A 3 -5.52 13.47 -57.66
CA THR A 3 -5.29 14.38 -56.50
C THR A 3 -6.11 13.99 -55.26
N SER A 4 -7.14 13.17 -55.38
CA SER A 4 -8.01 12.79 -54.25
C SER A 4 -7.44 11.77 -53.26
N HIS A 5 -6.34 11.07 -53.58
CA HIS A 5 -5.83 10.00 -52.71
C HIS A 5 -4.84 10.47 -51.63
N ILE A 6 -4.18 11.62 -51.80
CA ILE A 6 -3.15 12.10 -50.84
C ILE A 6 -3.82 12.85 -49.66
N VAL A 7 -4.90 13.59 -49.92
CA VAL A 7 -5.63 14.32 -48.85
C VAL A 7 -6.34 13.37 -47.88
N SER A 8 -6.84 12.24 -48.38
CA SER A 8 -7.50 11.20 -47.58
C SER A 8 -6.53 10.48 -46.63
N LEU A 9 -5.30 10.19 -47.07
CA LEU A 9 -4.29 9.53 -46.23
C LEU A 9 -3.81 10.44 -45.08
N SER A 10 -3.59 11.73 -45.36
CA SER A 10 -3.13 12.71 -44.37
C SER A 10 -4.17 12.99 -43.29
N ALA A 11 -5.46 13.09 -43.66
CA ALA A 11 -6.55 13.26 -42.70
C ALA A 11 -6.69 12.04 -41.78
N SER A 12 -6.51 10.84 -42.32
CA SER A 12 -6.59 9.58 -41.56
C SER A 12 -5.46 9.44 -40.53
N VAL A 13 -4.23 9.80 -40.90
CA VAL A 13 -3.07 9.78 -39.99
C VAL A 13 -3.21 10.83 -38.88
N LEU A 14 -3.72 12.03 -39.19
CA LEU A 14 -3.99 13.06 -38.20
C LEU A 14 -5.12 12.67 -37.24
N LEU A 15 -6.18 12.02 -37.73
CA LEU A 15 -7.28 11.55 -36.89
C LEU A 15 -6.84 10.45 -35.93
N VAL A 16 -6.12 9.44 -36.44
CA VAL A 16 -5.62 8.31 -35.62
C VAL A 16 -4.54 8.78 -34.64
N GLY A 17 -3.63 9.65 -35.07
CA GLY A 17 -2.62 10.25 -34.20
C GLY A 17 -3.23 11.16 -33.12
N GLY A 18 -4.24 11.96 -33.47
CA GLY A 18 -4.96 12.83 -32.53
C GLY A 18 -5.77 12.04 -31.49
N LEU A 19 -6.43 10.94 -31.91
CA LEU A 19 -7.13 10.02 -31.01
C LEU A 19 -6.18 9.28 -30.07
N ALA A 20 -5.02 8.84 -30.56
CA ALA A 20 -4.00 8.20 -29.74
C ALA A 20 -3.39 9.18 -28.72
N ALA A 21 -3.07 10.42 -29.13
CA ALA A 21 -2.56 11.45 -28.24
C ALA A 21 -3.59 11.85 -27.18
N ALA A 22 -4.86 12.05 -27.56
CA ALA A 22 -5.94 12.35 -26.64
C ALA A 22 -6.19 11.20 -25.64
N GLY A 23 -6.11 9.95 -26.11
CA GLY A 23 -6.21 8.76 -25.26
C GLY A 23 -5.10 8.70 -24.22
N ILE A 24 -3.85 8.93 -24.62
CA ILE A 24 -2.69 8.96 -23.70
C ILE A 24 -2.82 10.10 -22.70
N SER A 25 -3.21 11.30 -23.13
CA SER A 25 -3.40 12.44 -22.23
C SER A 25 -4.55 12.22 -21.23
N ALA A 26 -5.66 11.62 -21.67
CA ALA A 26 -6.77 11.28 -20.78
C ALA A 26 -6.36 10.22 -19.74
N GLU A 27 -5.56 9.23 -20.15
CA GLU A 27 -5.04 8.20 -19.25
C GLU A 27 -4.09 8.79 -18.19
N LEU A 28 -3.14 9.65 -18.60
CA LEU A 28 -2.22 10.33 -17.68
C LEU A 28 -2.94 11.24 -16.69
N SER A 29 -3.95 11.99 -17.14
CA SER A 29 -4.79 12.81 -16.26
C SER A 29 -5.55 11.95 -15.25
N ALA A 30 -6.13 10.84 -15.71
CA ALA A 30 -6.87 9.92 -14.86
C ALA A 30 -5.97 9.15 -13.87
N GLN A 31 -4.70 8.94 -14.22
CA GLN A 31 -3.68 8.44 -13.29
C GLN A 31 -3.36 9.47 -12.21
N HIS A 32 -3.09 10.73 -12.60
CA HIS A 32 -2.77 11.80 -11.66
C HIS A 32 -3.89 12.04 -10.63
N ASP A 33 -5.15 12.09 -11.09
CA ASP A 33 -6.31 12.25 -10.21
C ASP A 33 -6.44 11.10 -9.19
N ARG A 34 -6.13 9.87 -9.60
CA ARG A 34 -6.17 8.70 -8.71
C ARG A 34 -5.01 8.67 -7.72
N GLU A 35 -3.82 9.04 -8.16
CA GLU A 35 -2.70 9.21 -7.22
C GLU A 35 -3.05 10.29 -6.17
N GLY A 36 -3.70 11.39 -6.57
CA GLY A 36 -4.25 12.37 -5.64
C GLY A 36 -5.22 11.75 -4.64
N THR A 37 -6.19 10.96 -5.12
CA THR A 37 -7.15 10.23 -4.27
C THR A 37 -6.44 9.29 -3.29
N VAL A 38 -5.40 8.57 -3.73
CA VAL A 38 -4.61 7.68 -2.86
C VAL A 38 -3.84 8.48 -1.81
N ARG A 39 -3.28 9.64 -2.15
CA ARG A 39 -2.64 10.53 -1.15
C ARG A 39 -3.64 10.99 -0.10
N ASP A 40 -4.85 11.36 -0.50
CA ASP A 40 -5.90 11.76 0.42
C ASP A 40 -6.31 10.62 1.36
N ILE A 41 -6.39 9.38 0.84
CA ILE A 41 -6.64 8.17 1.64
C ILE A 41 -5.51 7.97 2.67
N VAL A 42 -4.25 8.03 2.24
CA VAL A 42 -3.10 7.85 3.14
C VAL A 42 -3.10 8.94 4.22
N ALA A 43 -3.38 10.20 3.86
CA ALA A 43 -3.46 11.30 4.81
C ALA A 43 -4.61 11.15 5.83
N ALA A 44 -5.74 10.57 5.42
CA ALA A 44 -6.84 10.25 6.33
C ALA A 44 -6.50 9.09 7.27
N VAL A 45 -5.83 8.06 6.77
CA VAL A 45 -5.51 6.85 7.54
C VAL A 45 -4.33 7.06 8.50
N ALA A 46 -3.26 7.72 8.04
CA ALA A 46 -2.05 7.99 8.80
C ALA A 46 -1.62 9.46 8.60
N PRO A 47 -2.26 10.40 9.32
CA PRO A 47 -1.96 11.83 9.23
C PRO A 47 -0.48 12.11 9.52
N GLY A 48 0.16 12.92 8.67
CA GLY A 48 1.58 13.25 8.79
C GLY A 48 2.53 12.28 8.08
N SER A 49 2.01 11.24 7.42
CA SER A 49 2.80 10.35 6.57
C SER A 49 2.99 10.93 5.18
N ASP A 50 4.18 10.76 4.61
CA ASP A 50 4.49 11.11 3.23
C ASP A 50 4.36 9.88 2.32
N THR A 51 3.77 10.05 1.14
CA THR A 51 3.78 8.99 0.11
C THR A 51 5.06 9.06 -0.70
N ALA A 52 5.96 8.09 -0.55
CA ALA A 52 7.23 8.04 -1.29
C ALA A 52 7.07 7.46 -2.70
N GLY A 53 6.05 6.62 -2.92
CA GLY A 53 5.71 6.08 -4.24
C GLY A 53 4.29 5.57 -4.29
N ILE A 54 3.59 5.84 -5.40
CA ILE A 54 2.22 5.39 -5.64
C ILE A 54 2.20 4.71 -6.99
N ASP A 55 1.69 3.48 -7.03
CA ASP A 55 1.50 2.73 -8.26
C ASP A 55 0.05 2.25 -8.33
N VAL A 56 -0.74 2.86 -9.23
CA VAL A 56 -2.18 2.61 -9.36
C VAL A 56 -2.42 1.67 -10.53
N HIS A 57 -3.08 0.54 -10.26
CA HIS A 57 -3.41 -0.48 -11.25
C HIS A 57 -4.93 -0.63 -11.43
N GLY A 58 -5.33 -1.12 -12.60
CA GLY A 58 -6.73 -1.45 -12.86
C GLY A 58 -7.12 -1.38 -14.34
N ARG A 59 -8.43 -1.35 -14.58
CA ARG A 59 -9.00 -1.12 -15.92
C ARG A 59 -8.51 0.23 -16.48
N PRO A 60 -8.51 0.42 -17.83
CA PRO A 60 -8.11 1.69 -18.44
C PRO A 60 -8.74 2.87 -17.71
N LEU A 61 -7.89 3.76 -17.25
CA LEU A 61 -8.19 4.74 -16.21
C LEU A 61 -9.22 5.76 -16.68
N PHE A 62 -9.29 6.04 -18.00
CA PHE A 62 -10.31 6.89 -18.62
C PHE A 62 -11.72 6.25 -18.73
N LEU A 63 -11.85 4.92 -18.59
CA LEU A 63 -13.13 4.20 -18.66
C LEU A 63 -13.77 3.93 -17.30
N SER A 64 -13.08 4.22 -16.20
CA SER A 64 -13.63 3.98 -14.87
C SER A 64 -14.25 5.26 -14.31
N ASP A 65 -15.25 5.11 -13.45
CA ASP A 65 -15.88 6.24 -12.76
C ASP A 65 -14.83 7.05 -11.99
N LYS A 66 -14.93 8.38 -12.07
CA LYS A 66 -14.05 9.30 -11.36
C LYS A 66 -14.11 9.02 -9.86
N GLY A 67 -12.96 9.03 -9.19
CA GLY A 67 -12.87 8.78 -7.75
C GLY A 67 -12.93 7.31 -7.33
N THR A 68 -12.78 6.37 -8.28
CA THR A 68 -12.65 4.94 -7.96
C THR A 68 -11.20 4.46 -8.12
N VAL A 69 -10.73 3.66 -7.16
CA VAL A 69 -9.43 2.98 -7.21
C VAL A 69 -9.67 1.49 -7.06
N SER A 70 -9.32 0.72 -8.09
CA SER A 70 -9.49 -0.74 -8.06
C SER A 70 -8.39 -1.41 -7.25
N THR A 71 -7.13 -1.09 -7.54
CA THR A 71 -5.98 -1.53 -6.74
C THR A 71 -4.89 -0.47 -6.81
N ALA A 72 -4.35 -0.06 -5.66
CA ALA A 72 -3.16 0.77 -5.59
C ALA A 72 -2.14 0.13 -4.64
N TYR A 73 -0.89 0.08 -5.08
CA TYR A 73 0.26 -0.23 -4.25
C TYR A 73 0.92 1.07 -3.84
N VAL A 74 1.10 1.27 -2.54
CA VAL A 74 1.59 2.53 -2.00
C VAL A 74 2.77 2.25 -1.08
N ASN A 75 3.88 2.92 -1.35
CA ASN A 75 4.99 3.02 -0.42
C ASN A 75 4.78 4.29 0.40
N VAL A 76 4.48 4.12 1.69
CA VAL A 76 4.22 5.19 2.64
C VAL A 76 5.40 5.29 3.58
N THR A 77 5.99 6.47 3.67
CA THR A 77 7.03 6.80 4.64
C THR A 77 6.40 7.61 5.77
N ALA A 78 6.31 7.02 6.95
CA ALA A 78 5.80 7.65 8.16
C ALA A 78 6.85 7.53 9.25
N ASP A 79 7.26 8.64 9.88
CA ASP A 79 8.25 8.64 10.97
C ASP A 79 9.51 7.80 10.66
N GLU A 80 10.11 8.01 9.47
CA GLU A 80 11.28 7.27 8.97
C GLU A 80 11.05 5.77 8.69
N LYS A 81 9.80 5.28 8.77
CA LYS A 81 9.44 3.90 8.49
C LYS A 81 8.77 3.77 7.13
N ASN A 82 9.26 2.85 6.30
CA ASN A 82 8.68 2.55 4.99
C ASN A 82 7.68 1.41 5.10
N SER A 83 6.40 1.74 5.08
CA SER A 83 5.30 0.77 5.04
C SER A 83 4.80 0.56 3.61
N GLN A 84 4.31 -0.64 3.35
CA GLN A 84 3.72 -1.02 2.06
C GLN A 84 2.23 -1.24 2.23
N TRP A 85 1.44 -0.54 1.43
CA TRP A 85 -0.01 -0.55 1.52
C TRP A 85 -0.61 -1.03 0.21
N ILE A 86 -1.67 -1.82 0.31
CA ILE A 86 -2.51 -2.21 -0.81
C ILE A 86 -3.91 -1.70 -0.51
N ILE A 87 -4.39 -0.79 -1.36
CA ILE A 87 -5.74 -0.24 -1.28
C ILE A 87 -6.55 -0.85 -2.42
N GLN A 88 -7.63 -1.55 -2.10
CA GLN A 88 -8.52 -2.16 -3.09
C GLN A 88 -9.95 -1.68 -2.95
N ASP A 89 -10.62 -1.61 -4.10
CA ASP A 89 -12.05 -1.32 -4.23
C ASP A 89 -12.48 -0.06 -3.47
N TYR A 90 -11.71 1.03 -3.64
CA TYR A 90 -12.09 2.34 -3.12
C TYR A 90 -13.18 2.97 -3.97
N ARG A 91 -14.28 3.38 -3.33
CA ARG A 91 -15.39 4.11 -3.93
C ARG A 91 -16.15 4.88 -2.85
N ASP A 92 -16.56 6.10 -3.15
CA ASP A 92 -17.45 6.90 -2.28
C ASP A 92 -16.96 6.96 -0.82
N LYS A 93 -15.65 7.17 -0.63
CA LYS A 93 -14.96 7.23 0.68
C LYS A 93 -14.94 5.92 1.48
N VAL A 94 -15.27 4.81 0.84
CA VAL A 94 -15.18 3.47 1.42
C VAL A 94 -14.07 2.71 0.72
N ILE A 95 -13.17 2.15 1.50
CA ILE A 95 -12.13 1.21 1.05
C ILE A 95 -12.68 -0.21 1.24
N GLY A 96 -12.75 -0.99 0.16
CA GLY A 96 -13.18 -2.38 0.24
C GLY A 96 -12.20 -3.26 1.01
N LEU A 97 -10.90 -3.13 0.73
CA LEU A 97 -9.82 -3.75 1.48
C LEU A 97 -8.62 -2.79 1.60
N LEU A 98 -8.15 -2.62 2.83
CA LEU A 98 -6.88 -2.00 3.14
C LEU A 98 -5.96 -3.08 3.75
N ASP A 99 -4.87 -3.38 3.07
CA ASP A 99 -3.80 -4.27 3.56
C ASP A 99 -2.55 -3.41 3.81
N ILE A 100 -2.02 -3.44 5.03
CA ILE A 100 -0.85 -2.67 5.41
C ILE A 100 0.21 -3.58 6.00
N ILE A 101 1.41 -3.49 5.45
CA ILE A 101 2.64 -4.07 6.00
C ILE A 101 3.40 -2.96 6.72
N VAL A 102 3.42 -3.04 8.05
CA VAL A 102 4.09 -2.08 8.93
C VAL A 102 5.39 -2.69 9.43
N PRO A 103 6.58 -2.19 9.01
CA PRO A 103 7.83 -2.60 9.64
C PRO A 103 7.93 -1.99 11.04
N VAL A 104 8.45 -2.79 11.97
CA VAL A 104 8.51 -2.44 13.38
C VAL A 104 9.97 -2.26 13.80
N THR A 105 10.34 -1.05 14.17
CA THR A 105 11.66 -0.78 14.74
C THR A 105 11.65 -1.11 16.23
N LEU A 106 12.40 -2.13 16.63
CA LEU A 106 12.57 -2.48 18.04
C LEU A 106 13.51 -1.51 18.77
N PRO A 107 13.43 -1.42 20.11
CA PRO A 107 14.37 -0.64 20.90
C PRO A 107 15.82 -1.08 20.62
N GLY A 108 16.71 -0.12 20.33
CA GLY A 108 18.08 -0.39 19.90
C GLY A 108 18.31 -0.24 18.38
N GLY A 109 17.26 0.05 17.60
CA GLY A 109 17.35 0.39 16.19
C GLY A 109 17.53 -0.82 15.26
N PRO A 110 17.91 -0.62 13.99
CA PRO A 110 18.01 -1.70 13.00
C PRO A 110 18.97 -2.83 13.39
N ALA A 111 20.01 -2.53 14.16
CA ALA A 111 20.97 -3.53 14.64
C ALA A 111 20.38 -4.46 15.73
N ALA A 112 19.25 -4.09 16.32
CA ALA A 112 18.54 -4.86 17.33
C ALA A 112 17.38 -5.67 16.73
N GLN A 113 17.34 -5.86 15.41
CA GLN A 113 16.30 -6.67 14.78
C GLN A 113 16.57 -8.17 14.99
N PRO A 114 15.53 -8.97 15.32
CA PRO A 114 15.69 -10.40 15.53
C PRO A 114 15.95 -11.12 14.20
N ALA A 115 16.77 -12.16 14.24
CA ALA A 115 16.93 -13.06 13.11
C ALA A 115 15.68 -13.97 12.98
N PRO A 116 15.15 -14.22 11.76
CA PRO A 116 13.95 -15.03 11.60
C PRO A 116 14.16 -16.47 12.05
N VAL A 117 13.12 -17.06 12.66
CA VAL A 117 13.01 -18.50 12.87
C VAL A 117 11.96 -19.02 11.88
N PRO A 118 12.36 -19.48 10.69
CA PRO A 118 11.42 -19.91 9.67
C PRO A 118 10.72 -21.22 10.07
N ASP A 119 9.57 -21.48 9.46
CA ASP A 119 8.85 -22.74 9.62
C ASP A 119 9.72 -23.90 9.14
N THR A 120 9.74 -24.99 9.89
CA THR A 120 10.56 -26.16 9.59
C THR A 120 10.06 -26.98 8.40
N THR A 121 8.83 -26.74 7.94
CA THR A 121 8.13 -27.51 6.92
C THR A 121 8.37 -26.94 5.52
N ASP A 122 8.27 -25.62 5.38
CA ASP A 122 8.32 -24.94 4.08
C ASP A 122 9.30 -23.75 4.05
N GLY A 123 9.92 -23.40 5.19
CA GLY A 123 10.84 -22.28 5.30
C GLY A 123 10.17 -20.92 5.33
N SER A 124 8.85 -20.83 5.48
CA SER A 124 8.13 -19.56 5.53
C SER A 124 8.53 -18.74 6.76
N PHE A 125 8.48 -17.41 6.65
CA PHE A 125 8.60 -16.55 7.82
C PHE A 125 7.43 -16.79 8.79
N THR A 126 7.74 -16.75 10.08
CA THR A 126 6.77 -16.97 11.16
C THR A 126 6.76 -15.78 12.11
N ASP A 127 5.93 -15.83 13.13
CA ASP A 127 5.91 -14.88 14.24
C ASP A 127 7.11 -15.02 15.20
N ARG A 128 8.06 -15.91 14.91
CA ARG A 128 9.21 -16.20 15.78
C ARG A 128 10.52 -15.63 15.26
N GLY A 129 11.32 -15.11 16.18
CA GLY A 129 12.65 -14.59 15.90
C GLY A 129 13.65 -14.86 17.03
N ARG A 130 14.93 -14.86 16.70
CA ARG A 130 16.03 -14.91 17.67
C ARG A 130 16.51 -13.51 18.00
N PHE A 131 16.34 -13.10 19.25
CA PHE A 131 16.86 -11.86 19.79
C PHE A 131 17.87 -12.15 20.91
N ASN A 132 19.10 -11.64 20.79
CA ASN A 132 20.21 -11.94 21.71
C ASN A 132 20.45 -13.46 21.92
N GLY A 133 20.20 -14.27 20.90
CA GLY A 133 20.38 -15.72 20.94
C GLY A 133 19.22 -16.51 21.57
N ALA A 134 18.22 -15.84 22.15
CA ALA A 134 16.99 -16.47 22.64
C ALA A 134 15.89 -16.41 21.56
N GLU A 135 15.11 -17.47 21.43
CA GLU A 135 13.88 -17.46 20.62
C GLU A 135 12.78 -16.71 21.36
N VAL A 136 12.06 -15.87 20.62
CA VAL A 136 11.00 -14.98 21.10
C VAL A 136 9.83 -15.08 20.14
N VAL A 137 8.61 -15.11 20.67
CA VAL A 137 7.36 -15.06 19.89
C VAL A 137 6.85 -13.63 19.86
N TYR A 138 6.56 -13.11 18.67
CA TYR A 138 6.02 -11.77 18.50
C TYR A 138 4.53 -11.82 18.23
N ALA A 139 3.78 -10.90 18.83
CA ALA A 139 2.36 -10.73 18.56
C ALA A 139 2.01 -9.25 18.49
N ALA A 140 0.91 -8.91 17.84
CA ALA A 140 0.43 -7.55 17.72
C ALA A 140 -1.03 -7.42 18.16
N THR A 141 -1.38 -6.25 18.67
CA THR A 141 -2.74 -5.82 18.99
C THR A 141 -2.99 -4.43 18.44
N LEU A 142 -4.19 -4.16 17.94
CA LEU A 142 -4.62 -2.83 17.50
C LEU A 142 -5.75 -2.36 18.42
N ASP A 143 -5.56 -1.24 19.09
CA ASP A 143 -6.58 -0.62 19.94
C ASP A 143 -6.61 0.90 19.73
N GLY A 144 -7.78 1.45 19.44
CA GLY A 144 -7.97 2.89 19.30
C GLY A 144 -7.08 3.57 18.25
N GLY A 145 -6.62 2.84 17.22
CA GLY A 145 -5.66 3.37 16.24
C GLY A 145 -4.21 3.29 16.67
N VAL A 146 -3.88 2.56 17.74
CA VAL A 146 -2.52 2.32 18.18
C VAL A 146 -2.19 0.84 18.01
N LEU A 147 -1.23 0.55 17.14
CA LEU A 147 -0.68 -0.78 16.96
C LEU A 147 0.40 -1.02 18.02
N THR A 148 0.21 -2.02 18.87
CA THR A 148 1.19 -2.43 19.88
C THR A 148 1.76 -3.80 19.51
N VAL A 149 3.08 -3.90 19.50
CA VAL A 149 3.80 -5.16 19.25
C VAL A 149 4.41 -5.64 20.56
N THR A 150 4.26 -6.92 20.82
CA THR A 150 4.76 -7.61 22.02
C THR A 150 5.76 -8.69 21.65
N ALA A 151 6.72 -8.91 22.53
CA ALA A 151 7.68 -10.03 22.52
C ALA A 151 7.40 -10.86 23.77
N ASP A 152 6.97 -12.11 23.60
CA ASP A 152 6.53 -13.01 24.68
C ASP A 152 5.53 -12.32 25.66
N GLY A 153 4.62 -11.52 25.11
CA GLY A 153 3.60 -10.78 25.85
C GLY A 153 4.07 -9.47 26.48
N VAL A 154 5.35 -9.11 26.36
CA VAL A 154 5.88 -7.82 26.84
C VAL A 154 5.86 -6.80 25.71
N PRO A 155 5.25 -5.60 25.88
CA PRO A 155 5.28 -4.55 24.86
C PRO A 155 6.71 -4.12 24.51
N VAL A 156 7.02 -4.08 23.22
CA VAL A 156 8.34 -3.69 22.69
C VAL A 156 8.29 -2.52 21.73
N ALA A 157 7.17 -2.30 21.05
CA ALA A 157 7.02 -1.18 20.13
C ALA A 157 5.55 -0.76 19.98
N THR A 158 5.35 0.50 19.66
CA THR A 158 4.05 1.06 19.28
C THR A 158 4.17 1.80 17.95
N VAL A 159 3.08 1.81 17.17
CA VAL A 159 2.94 2.55 15.92
C VAL A 159 1.55 3.19 15.89
N ASP A 160 1.50 4.50 15.66
CA ASP A 160 0.24 5.23 15.56
C ASP A 160 -0.34 5.10 14.14
N LEU A 161 -1.58 4.60 14.06
CA LEU A 161 -2.38 4.42 12.85
C LEU A 161 -3.81 4.91 13.12
N PRO A 162 -4.02 6.20 13.40
CA PRO A 162 -5.26 6.71 13.97
C PRO A 162 -6.50 6.50 13.08
N GLY A 163 -6.32 6.37 11.76
CA GLY A 163 -7.42 6.07 10.84
C GLY A 163 -7.72 4.59 10.67
N VAL A 164 -6.96 3.68 11.30
CA VAL A 164 -7.31 2.25 11.38
C VAL A 164 -7.61 1.88 12.82
N THR A 165 -8.88 1.92 13.20
CA THR A 165 -9.30 1.62 14.57
C THR A 165 -9.63 0.14 14.80
N THR A 166 -9.81 -0.63 13.72
CA THR A 166 -10.11 -2.07 13.75
C THR A 166 -9.43 -2.77 12.59
N ALA A 167 -9.12 -4.06 12.76
CA ALA A 167 -8.60 -4.93 11.71
C ALA A 167 -9.30 -6.29 11.80
N ASP A 168 -9.66 -6.85 10.64
CA ASP A 168 -10.20 -8.20 10.54
C ASP A 168 -9.10 -9.26 10.74
N THR A 169 -7.91 -8.97 10.20
CA THR A 169 -6.73 -9.80 10.32
C THR A 169 -5.59 -8.96 10.86
N LEU A 170 -4.86 -9.52 11.83
CA LEU A 170 -3.63 -8.93 12.35
C LEU A 170 -2.61 -10.05 12.57
N HIS A 171 -1.53 -10.06 11.79
CA HIS A 171 -0.51 -11.11 11.84
C HIS A 171 0.87 -10.49 11.94
N THR A 172 1.68 -11.01 12.86
CA THR A 172 3.09 -10.64 12.99
C THR A 172 3.96 -11.66 12.29
N TYR A 173 5.00 -11.20 11.63
CA TYR A 173 6.02 -12.07 11.07
C TYR A 173 7.40 -11.44 11.20
N VAL A 174 8.40 -12.30 11.34
CA VAL A 174 9.81 -11.93 11.46
C VAL A 174 10.50 -12.38 10.18
N GLY A 175 11.03 -11.41 9.44
CA GLY A 175 11.82 -11.63 8.24
C GLY A 175 13.24 -11.12 8.39
N GLU A 176 14.00 -11.13 7.28
CA GLU A 176 15.38 -10.62 7.23
C GLU A 176 15.50 -9.13 7.59
N GLY A 177 14.43 -8.35 7.38
CA GLY A 177 14.34 -6.94 7.75
C GLY A 177 13.91 -6.69 9.21
N GLY A 178 13.69 -7.75 9.98
CA GLY A 178 13.16 -7.69 11.35
C GLY A 178 11.67 -7.96 11.43
N VAL A 179 11.03 -7.39 12.46
CA VAL A 179 9.60 -7.61 12.74
C VAL A 179 8.73 -6.76 11.83
N SER A 180 7.69 -7.36 11.27
CA SER A 180 6.65 -6.68 10.51
C SER A 180 5.27 -7.15 10.94
N VAL A 181 4.29 -6.27 10.80
CA VAL A 181 2.89 -6.57 11.08
C VAL A 181 2.08 -6.37 9.81
N ASN A 182 1.38 -7.42 9.40
CA ASN A 182 0.33 -7.33 8.40
C ASN A 182 -0.99 -7.05 9.10
N LEU A 183 -1.67 -5.97 8.68
CA LEU A 183 -3.04 -5.69 9.11
C LEU A 183 -3.96 -5.59 7.89
N GLN A 184 -5.13 -6.21 8.00
CA GLN A 184 -6.16 -6.12 6.97
C GLN A 184 -7.44 -5.60 7.58
N ALA A 185 -7.98 -4.54 6.99
CA ALA A 185 -9.27 -3.97 7.35
C ALA A 185 -10.16 -3.90 6.11
N ARG A 186 -11.41 -4.37 6.23
CA ARG A 186 -12.41 -4.28 5.17
C ARG A 186 -13.44 -3.20 5.45
N HIS A 187 -13.99 -2.64 4.38
CA HIS A 187 -15.06 -1.65 4.44
C HIS A 187 -14.73 -0.43 5.33
N LEU A 188 -13.48 0.01 5.29
CA LEU A 188 -13.01 1.16 6.07
C LEU A 188 -13.56 2.45 5.45
N THR A 189 -14.14 3.31 6.28
CA THR A 189 -14.59 4.64 5.86
C THR A 189 -13.51 5.67 6.16
N VAL A 190 -13.16 6.50 5.18
CA VAL A 190 -12.12 7.54 5.26
C VAL A 190 -12.64 8.96 5.02
#